data_AF-A0A917V2V8-F1
#
_entry.id   AF-A0A917V2V8-F1
#
_cell.length_a   1.000
_cell.length_b   1.000
_cell.length_c   1.000
_cell.angle_alpha   90.00
_cell.angle_beta   90.00
_cell.angle_gamma   90.00
#
_symmetry.space_group_name_H-M   'P 1'
#
loop_
_entity.id
_entity.type
_entity.pdbx_description
1 polymer ?
#
loop_
_entity_poly.entity_id
_entity_poly.type
_entity_poly.pdbx_seq_one_letter_code
_entity_poly.pdbx_strand_id
1 'polypeptide(L)'
;MEAIMADHGTAQAQNNPQTPPPLSDKALAVFAFAAYHQLESGEPVTGVVRRDGAGHKADEAAIEELREAGLATIEETRVEFTDQGEAVLAALVGALRTVGGPS
;
A
#
# COMPACT_ATOMS: atom_id res chain seq x y z
N MET A 1 -26.70 -41.55 39.83
CA MET A 1 -26.79 -42.14 38.47
C MET A 1 -27.82 -41.29 37.74
N GLU A 2 -27.49 -40.36 36.85
CA GLU A 2 -26.28 -40.07 36.08
C GLU A 2 -25.91 -38.58 36.14
N ALA A 3 -24.63 -38.29 35.99
CA ALA A 3 -24.09 -36.96 35.76
C ALA A 3 -24.07 -36.68 34.25
N ILE A 4 -24.48 -35.48 33.84
CA ILE A 4 -24.26 -34.96 32.48
C ILE A 4 -23.18 -33.88 32.57
N MET A 5 -21.99 -34.23 32.08
CA MET A 5 -20.87 -33.35 31.77
C MET A 5 -20.93 -32.91 30.30
N ALA A 6 -20.21 -31.82 30.00
CA ALA A 6 -19.88 -31.21 28.70
C ALA A 6 -20.99 -30.36 28.06
N ASP A 7 -20.72 -29.20 27.46
CA ASP A 7 -19.50 -28.82 26.74
C ASP A 7 -19.30 -27.29 26.71
N HIS A 8 -18.05 -26.87 26.78
CA HIS A 8 -17.63 -25.48 26.64
C HIS A 8 -17.69 -25.06 25.17
N GLY A 9 -18.69 -24.26 24.79
CA GLY A 9 -18.76 -23.61 23.48
C GLY A 9 -18.20 -22.18 23.51
N THR A 10 -16.90 -22.00 23.73
CA THR A 10 -16.21 -20.74 23.42
C THR A 10 -16.01 -20.58 21.91
N ALA A 11 -16.12 -19.32 21.46
CA ALA A 11 -15.60 -18.77 20.20
C ALA A 11 -16.33 -19.15 18.90
N GLN A 12 -16.90 -18.13 18.25
CA GLN A 12 -16.53 -17.80 16.87
C GLN A 12 -16.32 -16.29 16.76
N ALA A 13 -15.11 -15.85 17.11
CA ALA A 13 -14.55 -14.64 16.52
C ALA A 13 -14.47 -14.91 15.02
N GLN A 14 -15.19 -14.12 14.24
CA GLN A 14 -15.22 -14.22 12.79
C GLN A 14 -13.83 -13.88 12.25
N ASN A 15 -13.05 -14.92 11.97
CA ASN A 15 -11.81 -14.85 11.21
C ASN A 15 -12.15 -14.54 9.75
N ASN A 16 -12.53 -13.30 9.44
CA ASN A 16 -12.34 -12.80 8.09
C ASN A 16 -10.85 -12.49 7.95
N PRO A 17 -10.14 -12.99 6.91
CA PRO A 17 -8.82 -12.47 6.60
C PRO A 17 -8.99 -10.97 6.43
N GLN A 18 -8.39 -10.21 7.35
CA GLN A 18 -8.52 -8.76 7.41
C GLN A 18 -7.95 -8.20 6.12
N THR A 19 -8.81 -7.86 5.15
CA THR A 19 -8.42 -6.89 4.13
C THR A 19 -8.03 -5.63 4.90
N PRO A 20 -6.76 -5.18 4.83
CA PRO A 20 -6.37 -3.96 5.51
C PRO A 20 -7.29 -2.82 5.03
N PRO A 21 -7.59 -1.85 5.91
CA PRO A 21 -8.42 -0.71 5.54
C PRO A 21 -7.86 -0.05 4.25
N PRO A 22 -8.73 0.51 3.40
CA PRO A 22 -8.27 1.20 2.20
C PRO A 22 -7.31 2.32 2.57
N LEU A 23 -6.25 2.48 1.78
CA LEU A 23 -5.28 3.56 1.96
C LEU A 23 -5.95 4.92 1.88
N SER A 24 -5.45 5.89 2.64
CA SER A 24 -5.88 7.29 2.56
C SER A 24 -5.54 7.91 1.21
N ASP A 25 -6.27 8.95 0.82
CA ASP A 25 -5.99 9.72 -0.41
C ASP A 25 -4.56 10.26 -0.44
N LYS A 26 -3.97 10.55 0.73
CA LYS A 26 -2.59 11.02 0.82
C LYS A 26 -1.59 9.89 0.51
N ALA A 27 -1.82 8.68 0.99
CA ALA A 27 -1.02 7.51 0.63
C ALA A 27 -1.22 7.14 -0.85
N LEU A 28 -2.44 7.23 -1.36
CA LEU A 28 -2.73 7.05 -2.79
C LEU A 28 -2.03 8.11 -3.66
N ALA A 29 -1.91 9.36 -3.20
CA ALA A 29 -1.19 10.40 -3.92
C ALA A 29 0.31 10.07 -4.11
N VAL A 30 0.94 9.35 -3.15
CA VAL A 30 2.32 8.88 -3.30
C VAL A 30 2.43 7.87 -4.45
N PHE A 31 1.49 6.92 -4.54
CA PHE A 31 1.43 5.98 -5.66
C PHE A 31 1.13 6.68 -6.99
N ALA A 32 0.22 7.65 -6.99
CA ALA A 32 -0.10 8.44 -8.18
C ALA A 32 1.13 9.22 -8.69
N PHE A 33 1.92 9.79 -7.78
CA PHE A 33 3.17 10.49 -8.13
C PHE A 33 4.21 9.54 -8.71
N ALA A 34 4.41 8.37 -8.09
CA ALA A 34 5.30 7.34 -8.62
C ALA A 34 4.85 6.84 -10.00
N ALA A 35 3.54 6.63 -10.18
CA ALA A 35 2.95 6.20 -11.45
C ALA A 35 3.13 7.25 -12.55
N TYR A 36 2.93 8.53 -12.24
CA TYR A 36 3.20 9.64 -13.15
C TYR A 36 4.65 9.58 -13.67
N HIS A 37 5.63 9.48 -12.77
CA HIS A 37 7.04 9.43 -13.16
C HIS A 37 7.40 8.20 -13.96
N GLN A 38 6.87 7.02 -13.61
CA GLN A 38 7.11 5.80 -14.37
C GLN A 38 6.51 5.88 -15.78
N LEU A 39 5.34 6.51 -15.94
CA LEU A 39 4.73 6.73 -17.25
C LEU A 39 5.51 7.74 -18.08
N GLU A 40 6.04 8.79 -17.45
CA GLU A 40 6.84 9.84 -18.08
C GLU A 40 8.24 9.36 -18.51
N SER A 41 8.95 8.64 -17.63
CA SER A 41 10.32 8.17 -17.88
C SER A 41 10.37 6.85 -18.65
N GLY A 42 9.33 6.02 -18.54
CA GLY A 42 9.32 4.64 -19.04
C GLY A 42 10.11 3.65 -18.16
N GLU A 43 10.73 4.11 -17.07
CA GLU A 43 11.52 3.29 -16.16
C GLU A 43 10.73 2.93 -14.89
N PRO A 44 10.91 1.72 -14.34
CA PRO A 44 10.26 1.32 -13.10
C PRO A 44 10.70 2.21 -11.93
N VAL A 45 9.73 2.64 -11.12
CA VAL A 45 9.98 3.45 -9.92
C VAL A 45 10.00 2.53 -8.71
N THR A 46 11.14 2.44 -8.03
CA THR A 46 11.33 1.61 -6.83
C THR A 46 11.12 2.37 -5.51
N GLY A 47 10.82 3.67 -5.59
CA GLY A 47 10.64 4.49 -4.41
C GLY A 47 10.65 5.99 -4.69
N VAL A 48 10.20 6.76 -3.71
CA VAL A 48 10.06 8.22 -3.78
C VAL A 48 11.07 8.93 -2.87
N VAL A 49 11.57 10.08 -3.32
CA VAL A 49 12.52 10.88 -2.54
C VAL A 49 11.75 11.59 -1.42
N ARG A 50 12.23 11.44 -0.18
CA ARG A 50 11.56 12.00 1.00
C ARG A 50 11.78 13.52 1.14
N ARG A 51 12.84 14.05 0.55
CA ARG A 51 13.15 15.48 0.46
C ARG A 51 13.70 15.77 -0.92
N ASP A 52 12.90 16.33 -1.81
CA ASP A 52 13.51 17.10 -2.88
C ASP A 52 14.13 18.35 -2.22
N GLY A 53 15.30 18.79 -2.68
CA GLY A 53 15.92 20.01 -2.19
C GLY A 53 15.13 21.28 -2.56
N ALA A 54 13.89 21.15 -3.06
CA ALA A 54 13.04 22.21 -3.60
C ALA A 54 11.82 22.54 -2.72
N GLY A 55 11.55 21.75 -1.67
CA GLY A 55 10.54 22.04 -0.64
C GLY A 55 9.25 21.23 -0.74
N HIS A 56 9.13 20.28 -1.68
CA HIS A 56 8.03 19.33 -1.68
C HIS A 56 8.43 18.09 -0.86
N LYS A 57 7.76 17.91 0.27
CA LYS A 57 7.91 16.73 1.12
C LYS A 57 6.69 15.86 0.93
N ALA A 58 6.88 14.59 0.57
CA ALA A 58 5.81 13.61 0.69
C ALA A 58 5.29 13.64 2.15
N ASP A 59 3.96 13.66 2.30
CA ASP A 59 3.32 13.80 3.59
C ASP A 59 3.80 12.68 4.54
N GLU A 60 4.33 13.04 5.71
CA GLU A 60 4.90 12.06 6.63
C GLU A 60 3.86 11.05 7.11
N ALA A 61 2.60 11.45 7.25
CA ALA A 61 1.52 10.55 7.63
C ALA A 61 1.23 9.53 6.52
N ALA A 62 1.32 9.94 5.26
CA ALA A 62 1.14 9.06 4.12
C ALA A 62 2.27 8.02 4.03
N ILE A 63 3.52 8.45 4.23
CA ILE A 63 4.68 7.55 4.24
C ILE A 63 4.55 6.54 5.38
N GLU A 64 4.17 7.01 6.57
CA GLU A 64 4.03 6.14 7.74
C GLU A 64 2.91 5.12 7.54
N GLU A 65 1.78 5.53 6.95
CA GLU A 65 0.70 4.62 6.57
C GLU A 65 1.17 3.54 5.59
N LEU A 66 1.97 3.89 4.58
CA LEU A 66 2.56 2.93 3.66
C LEU A 66 3.52 1.96 4.36
N ARG A 67 4.27 2.44 5.36
CA ARG A 67 5.14 1.60 6.19
C ARG A 67 4.34 0.62 7.03
N GLU A 68 3.31 1.11 7.71
CA GLU A 68 2.42 0.28 8.54
C GLU A 68 1.65 -0.76 7.71
N ALA A 69 1.30 -0.42 6.47
CA ALA A 69 0.70 -1.34 5.50
C ALA A 69 1.69 -2.35 4.88
N GLY A 70 2.99 -2.25 5.20
CA GLY A 70 4.03 -3.12 4.62
C GLY A 70 4.32 -2.85 3.14
N LEU A 71 3.90 -1.70 2.62
CA LEU A 71 4.05 -1.31 1.21
C LEU A 71 5.32 -0.51 0.95
N ALA A 72 5.94 0.05 1.99
CA ALA A 72 7.18 0.80 1.88
C ALA A 72 8.09 0.64 3.09
N THR A 73 9.39 0.81 2.88
CA THR A 73 10.39 1.01 3.92
C THR A 73 10.84 2.47 3.92
N ILE A 74 11.10 2.99 5.12
CA ILE A 74 11.59 4.36 5.30
C ILE A 74 13.09 4.29 5.55
N GLU A 75 13.87 4.76 4.58
CA GLU A 75 15.29 5.03 4.73
C GLU A 75 15.53 6.51 5.10
N GLU A 76 16.76 6.86 5.44
CA GLU A 76 17.11 8.20 5.94
C GLU A 76 16.76 9.32 4.94
N THR A 77 16.89 9.05 3.63
CA THR A 77 16.67 10.02 2.56
C THR A 77 15.61 9.63 1.53
N ARG A 78 15.15 8.37 1.56
CA ARG A 78 14.26 7.80 0.56
C ARG A 78 13.19 6.92 1.20
N VAL A 79 12.04 6.84 0.54
CA VAL A 79 11.05 5.81 0.80
C VAL A 79 11.15 4.80 -0.33
N GLU A 80 11.48 3.55 -0.02
CA GLU A 80 11.55 2.47 -1.00
C GLU A 80 10.27 1.65 -0.92
N PHE A 81 9.71 1.27 -2.07
CA PHE A 81 8.59 0.35 -2.09
C PHE A 81 9.09 -1.04 -1.74
N THR A 82 8.29 -1.79 -0.97
CA THR A 82 8.51 -3.23 -0.82
C THR A 82 8.06 -3.94 -2.09
N ASP A 83 8.35 -5.23 -2.24
CA ASP A 83 7.82 -6.05 -3.34
C ASP A 83 6.28 -5.93 -3.46
N GLN A 84 5.59 -5.84 -2.32
CA GLN A 84 4.14 -5.64 -2.28
C GLN A 84 3.75 -4.24 -2.76
N GLY A 85 4.49 -3.20 -2.36
CA GLY A 85 4.31 -1.83 -2.85
C GLY A 85 4.53 -1.72 -4.36
N GLU A 86 5.59 -2.33 -4.89
CA GLU A 86 5.86 -2.36 -6.32
C GLU A 86 4.76 -3.09 -7.10
N ALA A 87 4.23 -4.19 -6.57
CA ALA A 87 3.10 -4.90 -7.18
C ALA A 87 1.83 -4.02 -7.23
N VAL A 88 1.55 -3.25 -6.17
CA VAL A 88 0.45 -2.28 -6.14
C VAL A 88 0.67 -1.17 -7.18
N LEU A 89 1.88 -0.61 -7.26
CA LEU A 89 2.23 0.40 -8.24
C LEU A 89 2.10 -0.12 -9.68
N ALA A 90 2.57 -1.33 -9.94
CA ALA A 90 2.46 -1.98 -11.25
C ALA A 90 0.99 -2.18 -11.65
N ALA A 91 0.13 -2.60 -10.72
CA ALA A 91 -1.30 -2.73 -10.96
C ALA A 91 -1.95 -1.37 -11.28
N LEU A 92 -1.58 -0.32 -10.56
CA LEU A 92 -2.06 1.05 -10.80
C LEU A 92 -1.64 1.56 -12.19
N VAL A 93 -0.36 1.43 -12.55
CA VAL A 93 0.17 1.82 -13.87
C VAL A 93 -0.51 1.01 -14.98
N GLY A 94 -0.73 -0.28 -14.77
CA GLY A 94 -1.48 -1.15 -15.67
C GLY A 94 -2.90 -0.61 -15.92
N ALA A 95 -3.63 -0.29 -14.85
CA ALA A 95 -4.97 0.29 -14.96
C ALA A 95 -4.95 1.63 -15.72
N LEU A 96 -4.00 2.53 -15.43
CA LEU A 96 -3.86 3.81 -16.13
C LEU A 96 -3.62 3.64 -17.64
N ARG A 97 -2.84 2.63 -18.05
CA ARG A 97 -2.60 2.33 -19.48
C ARG A 97 -3.85 1.84 -20.22
N THR A 98 -4.84 1.29 -19.50
CA THR A 98 -6.12 0.88 -20.09
C THR A 98 -7.14 2.00 -20.19
N VAL A 99 -6.87 3.20 -19.66
CA VAL A 99 -7.81 4.34 -19.65
C VAL A 99 -8.15 4.90 -21.04
N GLY A 100 -7.57 4.36 -22.13
CA GLY A 100 -7.90 4.77 -23.50
C GLY A 100 -7.79 3.70 -24.60
N GLY A 101 -7.72 2.41 -24.26
CA GLY A 101 -7.59 1.31 -25.23
C GLY A 101 -8.78 0.33 -25.18
N PRO A 102 -9.14 -0.34 -26.29
CA PRO A 102 -10.33 -1.18 -26.34
C PRO A 102 -10.15 -2.47 -25.55
N SER A 103 -11.22 -2.87 -24.84
CA SER A 103 -11.48 -4.27 -24.47
C SER A 103 -11.79 -5.11 -25.71
#